data_AF-A0A7S1ZUY0-F1
#
_entry.id   AF-A0A7S1ZUY0-F1
#
_cell.length_a   1.000
_cell.length_b   1.000
_cell.length_c   1.000
_cell.angle_alpha   90.00
_cell.angle_beta   90.00
_cell.angle_gamma   90.00
#
_symmetry.space_group_name_H-M   'P 1'
#
loop_
_entity.id
_entity.type
_entity.pdbx_description
1 polymer ?
#
loop_
_entity_poly.entity_id
_entity_poly.type
_entity_poly.pdbx_seq_one_letter_code
_entity_poly.pdbx_strand_id
1 'polypeptide(L)'
;MTPGAKRKSKGWQQLFVLMIGSSACCLIDPVASSSTLLHSNSCNSLGASRFSGCFVVPVGSKKHCEKKLQHYDGSAIKFCGLNTKGEIGSSESSLIQRGRKTALSSSLSFTPDEQTLAFWIASFSISHIGMSAQRNYFIQKCGDLASSLQLVGTGLTLPDYWPGDTSGNDIFPDTDTAGRQFYRLGYTIVSFATLGSALTSYLALLGNVSPLDDLYTISQQQQQQLYFHHGDSFYFWVAATSFGAAIASLFNASPLSLMPEFQKADSDNSSPKSPQQNQQQLPIKRNDLLKLEPKGLTRITRHPLILPVVPWGIATSQIAPAGNTPNILFFGGLALYAICGCYAQDLRVVRQEGSVGTTFSTSSSSPLLTNTSPLSSLQTFFQKTSFVPFGAVLDGRQSLTDIIREVPWLGFIFGCIVGAYLEDTLLNYLSVYASTLSSS
;
A
#
# COMPACT_ATOMS: atom_id res chain seq x y z
N MET A 1 -40.52 10.86 -2.45
CA MET A 1 -39.89 11.74 -3.46
C MET A 1 -38.64 12.35 -2.85
N THR A 2 -37.46 11.88 -3.26
CA THR A 2 -36.17 12.56 -3.07
C THR A 2 -35.24 12.15 -4.22
N PRO A 3 -34.48 13.08 -4.81
CA PRO A 3 -33.85 12.88 -6.10
C PRO A 3 -32.49 12.18 -5.98
N GLY A 4 -32.26 11.20 -6.86
CA GLY A 4 -30.99 10.51 -6.98
C GLY A 4 -29.90 11.41 -7.56
N ALA A 5 -28.94 11.80 -6.72
CA ALA A 5 -27.72 12.46 -7.16
C ALA A 5 -26.71 11.41 -7.66
N LYS A 6 -26.64 11.19 -8.97
CA LYS A 6 -25.50 10.50 -9.61
C LYS A 6 -24.27 11.41 -9.56
N ARG A 7 -23.43 11.27 -8.54
CA ARG A 7 -22.15 12.01 -8.43
C ARG A 7 -21.05 11.32 -9.25
N LYS A 8 -20.41 12.09 -10.14
CA LYS A 8 -19.31 11.66 -11.01
C LYS A 8 -18.01 11.54 -10.20
N SER A 9 -17.50 10.34 -9.97
CA SER A 9 -16.20 10.06 -9.34
C SER A 9 -14.99 10.14 -10.30
N LYS A 10 -15.17 10.63 -11.54
CA LYS A 10 -14.16 10.57 -12.61
C LYS A 10 -12.90 11.42 -12.37
N GLY A 11 -12.93 12.40 -11.47
CA GLY A 11 -11.80 13.32 -11.24
C GLY A 11 -10.55 12.68 -10.64
N TRP A 12 -10.72 11.71 -9.74
CA TRP A 12 -9.59 11.09 -9.03
C TRP A 12 -8.79 10.10 -9.90
N GLN A 13 -9.44 9.49 -10.89
CA GLN A 13 -8.77 8.54 -11.80
C GLN A 13 -7.80 9.23 -12.77
N GLN A 14 -8.08 10.48 -13.17
CA GLN A 14 -7.25 11.22 -14.14
C GLN A 14 -6.01 11.85 -13.48
N LEU A 15 -6.14 12.35 -12.24
CA LEU A 15 -5.02 12.91 -11.49
C LEU A 15 -3.93 11.85 -11.18
N PHE A 16 -4.35 10.60 -11.00
CA PHE A 16 -3.48 9.49 -10.62
C PHE A 16 -2.62 8.92 -11.76
N VAL A 17 -3.20 8.79 -12.97
CA VAL A 17 -2.43 8.39 -14.17
C VAL A 17 -1.35 9.42 -14.49
N LEU A 18 -1.59 10.69 -14.20
CA LEU A 18 -0.63 11.77 -14.39
C LEU A 18 0.57 11.70 -13.44
N MET A 19 0.34 11.34 -12.16
CA MET A 19 1.39 11.27 -11.13
C MET A 19 2.34 10.08 -11.32
N ILE A 20 1.81 8.92 -11.74
CA ILE A 20 2.63 7.73 -12.02
C ILE A 20 3.31 7.84 -13.39
N GLY A 21 2.62 8.37 -14.41
CA GLY A 21 3.15 8.49 -15.77
C GLY A 21 4.29 9.50 -15.90
N SER A 22 4.21 10.65 -15.21
CA SER A 22 5.23 11.69 -15.30
C SER A 22 6.51 11.36 -14.53
N SER A 23 6.43 10.57 -13.46
CA SER A 23 7.60 10.20 -12.64
C SER A 23 8.37 9.01 -13.23
N ALA A 24 7.69 8.07 -13.89
CA ALA A 24 8.31 6.87 -14.45
C ALA A 24 8.99 7.11 -15.82
N CYS A 25 8.51 8.08 -16.62
CA CYS A 25 9.11 8.39 -17.93
C CYS A 25 10.37 9.26 -17.86
N CYS A 26 10.67 9.93 -16.74
CA CYS A 26 11.83 10.82 -16.62
C CYS A 26 13.05 10.19 -15.91
N LEU A 27 12.97 8.94 -15.45
CA LEU A 27 14.03 8.30 -14.65
C LEU A 27 14.80 7.18 -15.39
N ILE A 28 14.62 7.02 -16.71
CA ILE A 28 15.36 6.03 -17.50
C ILE A 28 16.15 6.75 -18.59
N ASP A 29 17.31 7.28 -18.22
CA ASP A 29 18.43 7.52 -19.14
C ASP A 29 19.74 7.34 -18.36
N PRO A 30 20.50 6.24 -18.54
CA PRO A 30 21.81 6.11 -17.91
C PRO A 30 22.86 6.87 -18.73
N VAL A 31 23.40 7.94 -18.14
CA VAL A 31 24.58 8.65 -18.61
C VAL A 31 25.80 7.74 -18.49
N ALA A 32 26.43 7.46 -19.64
CA ALA A 32 27.76 6.88 -19.74
C ALA A 32 28.82 7.87 -19.22
N SER A 33 29.77 7.39 -18.43
CA SER A 33 30.92 8.18 -17.98
C SER A 33 32.17 7.31 -17.86
N SER A 34 33.30 7.96 -18.19
CA SER A 34 34.72 7.58 -17.99
C SER A 34 35.33 6.72 -19.10
N SER A 35 36.51 7.01 -19.64
CA SER A 35 37.60 7.92 -19.22
C SER A 35 38.63 8.01 -20.36
N THR A 36 39.16 9.21 -20.62
CA THR A 36 40.22 9.46 -21.61
C THR A 36 41.55 9.68 -20.92
N LEU A 37 42.48 8.73 -21.05
CA LEU A 37 43.94 8.95 -20.97
C LEU A 37 44.67 7.63 -21.30
N LEU A 38 45.23 7.54 -22.51
CA LEU A 38 46.64 7.17 -22.76
C LEU A 38 46.97 6.98 -24.25
N HIS A 39 48.26 7.15 -24.49
CA HIS A 39 49.01 7.26 -25.74
C HIS A 39 48.96 6.07 -26.73
N SER A 40 49.01 6.45 -28.02
CA SER A 40 49.84 5.92 -29.12
C SER A 40 49.51 4.59 -29.84
N ASN A 41 49.53 4.74 -31.18
CA ASN A 41 49.92 3.81 -32.26
C ASN A 41 48.87 2.95 -33.00
N SER A 42 48.47 3.49 -34.17
CA SER A 42 48.55 2.93 -35.53
C SER A 42 47.87 1.58 -35.88
N CYS A 43 46.80 1.72 -36.69
CA CYS A 43 46.42 0.96 -37.89
C CYS A 43 46.88 -0.50 -38.08
N ASN A 44 45.93 -1.45 -38.17
CA ASN A 44 45.38 -1.86 -39.48
C ASN A 44 44.22 -2.88 -39.36
N SER A 45 43.37 -2.83 -40.38
CA SER A 45 42.09 -3.51 -40.57
C SER A 45 42.15 -5.04 -40.61
N LEU A 46 41.07 -5.68 -40.13
CA LEU A 46 40.37 -6.75 -40.84
C LEU A 46 38.96 -6.91 -40.23
N GLY A 47 37.95 -6.86 -41.09
CA GLY A 47 36.55 -6.80 -40.72
C GLY A 47 35.96 -8.12 -40.27
N ALA A 48 34.88 -8.05 -39.49
CA ALA A 48 33.91 -9.12 -39.37
C ALA A 48 32.51 -8.55 -39.05
N SER A 49 31.55 -9.20 -39.67
CA SER A 49 30.14 -8.88 -39.85
C SER A 49 29.29 -8.79 -38.57
N ARG A 50 28.25 -7.96 -38.70
CA ARG A 50 27.13 -7.73 -37.78
C ARG A 50 26.43 -9.03 -37.36
N PHE A 51 26.19 -9.18 -36.05
CA PHE A 51 25.04 -9.89 -35.49
C PHE A 51 24.36 -8.94 -34.50
N SER A 52 23.21 -8.38 -34.88
CA SER A 52 22.30 -7.67 -33.98
C SER A 52 21.21 -8.66 -33.59
N GLY A 53 21.28 -9.17 -32.35
CA GLY A 53 20.24 -9.99 -31.74
C GLY A 53 19.26 -9.11 -31.01
N CYS A 54 18.20 -8.69 -31.70
CA CYS A 54 17.04 -8.03 -31.12
C CYS A 54 16.15 -9.10 -30.47
N PHE A 55 16.05 -9.13 -29.14
CA PHE A 55 15.09 -10.00 -28.44
C PHE A 55 13.70 -9.34 -28.51
N VAL A 56 12.98 -9.65 -29.58
CA VAL A 56 11.55 -9.34 -29.70
C VAL A 56 10.78 -10.52 -29.12
N VAL A 57 10.04 -10.30 -28.02
CA VAL A 57 9.05 -11.27 -27.53
C VAL A 57 7.86 -11.26 -28.49
N PRO A 58 7.53 -12.38 -29.17
CA PRO A 58 6.39 -12.40 -30.07
C PRO A 58 5.08 -12.45 -29.27
N VAL A 59 4.22 -11.46 -29.51
CA VAL A 59 2.80 -11.50 -29.13
C VAL A 59 2.11 -12.49 -30.07
N GLY A 60 1.78 -13.66 -29.53
CA GLY A 60 1.10 -14.74 -30.23
C GLY A 60 -0.31 -14.37 -30.72
N SER A 61 -0.46 -14.48 -32.03
CA SER A 61 -1.65 -14.72 -32.87
C SER A 61 -2.99 -14.99 -32.17
N LYS A 62 -3.98 -14.14 -32.47
CA LYS A 62 -5.42 -14.44 -32.35
C LYS A 62 -5.84 -15.38 -33.48
N LYS A 63 -6.26 -16.62 -33.18
CA LYS A 63 -7.31 -17.33 -33.92
C LYS A 63 -8.10 -18.27 -33.00
N HIS A 64 -9.42 -18.23 -33.17
CA HIS A 64 -10.44 -19.21 -32.75
C HIS A 64 -10.77 -19.34 -31.25
N CYS A 65 -11.72 -18.52 -30.80
CA CYS A 65 -12.72 -18.96 -29.82
C CYS A 65 -14.05 -18.27 -30.15
N GLU A 66 -14.84 -18.93 -30.99
CA GLU A 66 -16.20 -18.55 -31.33
C GLU A 66 -17.15 -19.21 -30.31
N LYS A 67 -17.67 -18.42 -29.34
CA LYS A 67 -19.06 -18.47 -28.86
C LYS A 67 -19.28 -17.61 -27.60
N LYS A 68 -20.32 -16.77 -27.72
CA LYS A 68 -21.08 -16.06 -26.67
C LYS A 68 -20.36 -14.95 -25.90
N LEU A 69 -20.38 -13.75 -26.47
CA LEU A 69 -20.56 -12.49 -25.73
C LEU A 69 -21.45 -11.57 -26.60
N GLN A 70 -22.73 -11.50 -26.23
CA GLN A 70 -23.67 -10.54 -26.79
C GLN A 70 -23.41 -9.14 -26.20
N HIS A 71 -23.37 -8.16 -27.10
CA HIS A 71 -23.53 -6.72 -26.89
C HIS A 71 -22.75 -6.05 -25.75
N TYR A 72 -21.59 -5.49 -26.10
CA TYR A 72 -21.16 -4.21 -25.56
C TYR A 72 -20.71 -3.31 -26.72
N ASP A 73 -21.42 -2.19 -26.88
CA ASP A 73 -21.29 -1.25 -27.97
C ASP A 73 -20.01 -0.40 -27.79
N GLY A 74 -19.14 -0.43 -28.80
CA GLY A 74 -17.85 0.24 -28.80
C GLY A 74 -17.97 1.67 -29.30
N SER A 75 -18.03 2.64 -28.39
CA SER A 75 -17.87 4.06 -28.73
C SER A 75 -16.40 4.47 -28.54
N ALA A 76 -15.74 4.72 -29.67
CA ALA A 76 -14.43 5.35 -29.75
C ALA A 76 -14.45 6.73 -29.05
N ILE A 77 -13.49 6.95 -28.16
CA ILE A 77 -13.28 8.25 -27.50
C ILE A 77 -12.62 9.19 -28.50
N LYS A 78 -13.43 10.04 -29.11
CA LYS A 78 -13.02 11.18 -29.94
C LYS A 78 -12.64 12.33 -28.99
N PHE A 79 -11.39 12.80 -29.05
CA PHE A 79 -10.97 14.01 -28.35
C PHE A 79 -11.66 15.22 -28.99
N CYS A 80 -12.62 15.83 -28.28
CA CYS A 80 -13.18 17.12 -28.65
C CYS A 80 -12.25 18.23 -28.15
N GLY A 81 -11.58 18.90 -29.08
CA GLY A 81 -10.99 20.21 -28.85
C GLY A 81 -12.07 21.23 -28.55
N LEU A 82 -11.94 21.90 -27.41
CA LEU A 82 -12.74 23.07 -27.04
C LEU A 82 -12.32 24.24 -27.93
N ASN A 83 -13.17 24.56 -28.90
CA ASN A 83 -13.07 25.76 -29.73
C ASN A 83 -14.21 26.70 -29.29
N THR A 84 -13.91 27.65 -28.41
CA THR A 84 -14.85 28.71 -28.02
C THR A 84 -14.54 29.95 -28.83
N LYS A 85 -15.27 30.15 -29.93
CA LYS A 85 -15.48 31.46 -30.52
C LYS A 85 -16.63 32.14 -29.79
N GLY A 86 -16.35 33.31 -29.23
CA GLY A 86 -17.35 34.25 -28.70
C GLY A 86 -16.79 35.65 -28.86
N GLU A 87 -17.17 36.32 -29.95
CA GLU A 87 -17.06 37.78 -30.08
C GLU A 87 -18.21 38.44 -29.31
N ILE A 88 -17.90 39.55 -28.63
CA ILE A 88 -18.59 40.86 -28.65
C ILE A 88 -18.28 41.57 -27.32
N GLY A 89 -17.84 42.83 -27.42
CA GLY A 89 -18.04 43.83 -26.36
C GLY A 89 -16.80 44.59 -25.94
N SER A 90 -16.43 45.59 -26.74
CA SER A 90 -15.50 46.67 -26.36
C SER A 90 -16.05 47.49 -25.19
N SER A 91 -15.31 47.58 -24.09
CA SER A 91 -15.35 48.74 -23.20
C SER A 91 -14.02 48.88 -22.46
N GLU A 92 -13.35 50.00 -22.71
CA GLU A 92 -12.13 50.44 -22.03
C GLU A 92 -12.34 50.50 -20.52
N SER A 93 -11.50 49.78 -19.77
CA SER A 93 -11.14 50.16 -18.41
C SER A 93 -9.70 49.75 -18.13
N SER A 94 -8.84 50.74 -18.22
CA SER A 94 -7.44 50.73 -17.84
C SER A 94 -7.32 50.63 -16.32
N LEU A 95 -7.06 49.42 -15.79
CA LEU A 95 -6.68 49.25 -14.39
C LEU A 95 -5.76 48.04 -14.18
N ILE A 96 -4.49 48.36 -13.94
CA ILE A 96 -3.48 47.58 -13.20
C ILE A 96 -3.22 46.16 -13.74
N GLN A 97 -2.49 46.11 -14.85
CA GLN A 97 -1.77 44.90 -15.28
C GLN A 97 -0.46 44.77 -14.48
N ARG A 98 -0.56 44.45 -13.18
CA ARG A 98 0.60 44.01 -12.38
C ARG A 98 0.96 42.60 -12.86
N GLY A 99 2.04 42.50 -13.63
CA GLY A 99 2.61 41.25 -14.09
C GLY A 99 3.05 40.35 -12.93
N ARG A 100 2.14 39.49 -12.45
CA ARG A 100 2.51 38.23 -11.79
C ARG A 100 3.01 37.29 -12.88
N LYS A 101 4.29 37.42 -13.26
CA LYS A 101 5.02 36.31 -13.87
C LYS A 101 5.12 35.24 -12.77
N THR A 102 4.22 34.28 -12.87
CA THR A 102 4.16 33.06 -12.07
C THR A 102 5.52 32.35 -12.16
N ALA A 103 6.37 32.55 -11.16
CA ALA A 103 7.58 31.79 -10.90
C ALA A 103 7.22 30.38 -10.42
N LEU A 104 6.52 29.60 -11.25
CA LEU A 104 5.86 28.34 -10.88
C LEU A 104 6.55 27.10 -11.44
N SER A 105 7.81 27.22 -11.85
CA SER A 105 8.58 26.07 -12.33
C SER A 105 10.07 26.24 -12.05
N SER A 106 10.43 26.59 -10.81
CA SER A 106 11.70 26.10 -10.28
C SER A 106 11.56 24.58 -10.23
N SER A 107 12.05 23.90 -11.26
CA SER A 107 12.14 22.44 -11.27
C SER A 107 12.87 22.04 -9.99
N LEU A 108 12.21 21.28 -9.12
CA LEU A 108 12.89 20.64 -8.00
C LEU A 108 13.98 19.76 -8.61
N SER A 109 15.22 20.24 -8.58
CA SER A 109 16.39 19.46 -8.97
C SER A 109 16.81 18.66 -7.76
N PHE A 110 16.50 17.37 -7.76
CA PHE A 110 16.99 16.46 -6.73
C PHE A 110 18.49 16.21 -6.91
N THR A 111 19.23 16.15 -5.80
CA THR A 111 20.63 15.69 -5.81
C THR A 111 20.70 14.22 -6.23
N PRO A 112 21.85 13.71 -6.71
CA PRO A 112 22.00 12.29 -7.06
C PRO A 112 21.61 11.33 -5.92
N ASP A 113 21.92 11.70 -4.67
CA ASP A 113 21.56 10.91 -3.49
C ASP A 113 20.05 10.93 -3.22
N GLU A 114 19.41 12.10 -3.36
CA GLU A 114 17.94 12.23 -3.27
C GLU A 114 17.22 11.44 -4.38
N GLN A 115 17.76 11.43 -5.60
CA GLN A 115 17.25 10.60 -6.70
C GLN A 115 17.35 9.11 -6.36
N THR A 116 18.45 8.69 -5.72
CA THR A 116 18.63 7.31 -5.27
C THR A 116 17.60 6.93 -4.19
N LEU A 117 17.36 7.81 -3.22
CA LEU A 117 16.31 7.63 -2.21
C LEU A 117 14.93 7.53 -2.87
N ALA A 118 14.60 8.46 -3.76
CA ALA A 118 13.33 8.47 -4.49
C ALA A 118 13.13 7.18 -5.32
N PHE A 119 14.19 6.70 -5.97
CA PHE A 119 14.19 5.44 -6.72
C PHE A 119 13.84 4.23 -5.82
N TRP A 120 14.45 4.13 -4.64
CA TRP A 120 14.19 3.01 -3.73
C TRP A 120 12.78 3.06 -3.14
N ILE A 121 12.29 4.25 -2.77
CA ILE A 121 10.90 4.42 -2.32
C ILE A 121 9.90 4.08 -3.42
N ALA A 122 10.17 4.49 -4.67
CA ALA A 122 9.34 4.13 -5.81
C ALA A 122 9.38 2.62 -6.07
N SER A 123 10.55 2.00 -5.99
CA SER A 123 10.72 0.55 -6.17
C SER A 123 10.01 -0.25 -5.08
N PHE A 124 10.09 0.17 -3.82
CA PHE A 124 9.29 -0.40 -2.73
C PHE A 124 7.78 -0.30 -3.05
N SER A 125 7.31 0.89 -3.42
CA SER A 125 5.89 1.13 -3.71
C SER A 125 5.39 0.29 -4.89
N ILE A 126 6.11 0.29 -6.01
CA ILE A 126 5.75 -0.42 -7.23
C ILE A 126 5.80 -1.92 -7.02
N SER A 127 6.86 -2.44 -6.37
CA SER A 127 6.97 -3.88 -6.13
C SER A 127 5.85 -4.37 -5.21
N HIS A 128 5.55 -3.65 -4.12
CA HIS A 128 4.52 -4.04 -3.16
C HIS A 128 3.10 -3.97 -3.77
N ILE A 129 2.78 -2.91 -4.50
CA ILE A 129 1.49 -2.78 -5.20
C ILE A 129 1.39 -3.78 -6.36
N GLY A 130 2.44 -3.94 -7.14
CA GLY A 130 2.49 -4.83 -8.30
C GLY A 130 2.40 -6.31 -7.92
N MET A 131 3.15 -6.75 -6.91
CA MET A 131 3.05 -8.11 -6.36
C MET A 131 1.67 -8.37 -5.75
N SER A 132 1.03 -7.36 -5.17
CA SER A 132 -0.35 -7.49 -4.70
C SER A 132 -1.34 -7.65 -5.87
N ALA A 133 -1.15 -6.92 -6.97
CA ALA A 133 -1.99 -7.04 -8.16
C ALA A 133 -1.87 -8.41 -8.84
N GLN A 134 -0.66 -8.99 -8.89
CA GLN A 134 -0.39 -10.30 -9.50
C GLN A 134 -0.34 -11.45 -8.48
N ARG A 135 -0.89 -11.25 -7.28
CA ARG A 135 -0.80 -12.19 -6.16
C ARG A 135 -1.23 -13.61 -6.52
N ASN A 136 -2.41 -13.77 -7.15
CA ASN A 136 -2.96 -15.10 -7.43
C ASN A 136 -2.10 -15.86 -8.45
N TYR A 137 -1.55 -15.16 -9.44
CA TYR A 137 -0.62 -15.75 -10.40
C TYR A 137 0.65 -16.25 -9.70
N PHE A 138 1.26 -15.42 -8.84
CA PHE A 138 2.47 -15.83 -8.11
C PHE A 138 2.20 -16.99 -7.15
N ILE A 139 1.09 -16.97 -6.41
CA ILE A 139 0.69 -18.07 -5.52
C ILE A 139 0.57 -19.37 -6.31
N GLN A 140 -0.15 -19.36 -7.44
CA GLN A 140 -0.29 -20.55 -8.28
C GLN A 140 1.07 -21.07 -8.76
N LYS A 141 1.93 -20.20 -9.30
CA LYS A 141 3.25 -20.59 -9.79
C LYS A 141 4.17 -21.12 -8.69
N CYS A 142 4.13 -20.52 -7.51
CA CYS A 142 4.89 -21.01 -6.36
C CYS A 142 4.35 -22.36 -5.86
N GLY A 143 3.03 -22.57 -5.91
CA GLY A 143 2.39 -23.84 -5.57
C GLY A 143 2.75 -24.96 -6.55
N ASP A 144 2.72 -24.67 -7.85
CA ASP A 144 3.16 -25.58 -8.91
C ASP A 144 4.63 -25.97 -8.73
N LEU A 145 5.49 -25.00 -8.39
CA LEU A 145 6.91 -25.23 -8.10
C LEU A 145 7.11 -26.08 -6.83
N ALA A 146 6.36 -25.81 -5.76
CA ALA A 146 6.42 -26.60 -4.53
C ALA A 146 6.01 -28.05 -4.78
N SER A 147 4.99 -28.26 -5.62
CA SER A 147 4.53 -29.57 -6.06
C SER A 147 5.59 -30.30 -6.88
N SER A 148 6.24 -29.60 -7.84
CA SER A 148 7.29 -30.21 -8.67
C SER A 148 8.53 -30.60 -7.87
N LEU A 149 8.82 -29.87 -6.78
CA LEU A 149 9.86 -30.20 -5.81
C LEU A 149 9.44 -31.26 -4.78
N GLN A 150 8.24 -31.83 -4.91
CA GLN A 150 7.68 -32.82 -3.96
C GLN A 150 7.65 -32.32 -2.51
N LEU A 151 7.48 -31.01 -2.28
CA LEU A 151 7.38 -30.43 -0.94
C LEU A 151 5.96 -30.55 -0.36
N VAL A 152 4.96 -30.64 -1.22
CA VAL A 152 3.54 -30.71 -0.84
C VAL A 152 3.19 -32.11 -0.34
N GLY A 153 2.56 -32.19 0.84
CA GLY A 153 2.18 -33.46 1.46
C GLY A 153 3.35 -34.25 2.04
N THR A 154 4.49 -33.60 2.30
CA THR A 154 5.67 -34.23 2.92
C THR A 154 5.47 -34.60 4.39
N GLY A 155 4.41 -34.08 5.03
CA GLY A 155 4.18 -34.24 6.46
C GLY A 155 5.16 -33.42 7.32
N LEU A 156 5.81 -32.41 6.74
CA LEU A 156 6.64 -31.47 7.50
C LEU A 156 5.74 -30.64 8.41
N THR A 157 5.74 -30.94 9.69
CA THR A 157 4.96 -30.18 10.68
C THR A 157 5.79 -29.07 11.32
N LEU A 158 5.15 -27.92 11.55
CA LEU A 158 5.65 -26.88 12.43
C LEU A 158 5.71 -27.40 13.87
N PRO A 159 6.62 -26.86 14.71
CA PRO A 159 6.65 -27.17 16.13
C PRO A 159 5.31 -26.91 16.82
N ASP A 160 4.98 -27.72 17.84
CA ASP A 160 3.66 -27.68 18.52
C ASP A 160 3.33 -26.34 19.19
N TYR A 161 4.35 -25.50 19.48
CA TYR A 161 4.14 -24.16 20.02
C TYR A 161 3.73 -23.13 18.95
N TRP A 162 3.79 -23.48 17.66
CA TRP A 162 3.32 -22.60 16.62
C TRP A 162 1.79 -22.61 16.61
N PRO A 163 1.12 -21.45 16.62
CA PRO A 163 -0.34 -21.38 16.57
C PRO A 163 -0.82 -21.79 15.17
N GLY A 164 -0.91 -23.10 14.92
CA GLY A 164 -1.48 -23.68 13.72
C GLY A 164 -2.99 -23.80 13.80
N ASP A 165 -3.62 -24.03 12.66
CA ASP A 165 -5.03 -24.38 12.64
C ASP A 165 -5.23 -25.84 13.11
N THR A 166 -6.48 -26.20 13.39
CA THR A 166 -6.85 -27.54 13.87
C THR A 166 -6.64 -28.65 12.84
N SER A 167 -6.12 -28.35 11.64
CA SER A 167 -5.90 -29.32 10.55
C SER A 167 -4.56 -30.07 10.67
N GLY A 168 -3.79 -29.81 11.72
CA GLY A 168 -2.42 -30.30 11.86
C GLY A 168 -1.44 -29.23 11.40
N ASN A 169 -0.32 -29.11 12.11
CA ASN A 169 0.73 -28.11 11.88
C ASN A 169 1.50 -28.29 10.56
N ASP A 170 0.94 -28.95 9.54
CA ASP A 170 1.64 -29.18 8.27
C ASP A 170 1.98 -27.84 7.59
N ILE A 171 3.25 -27.68 7.21
CA ILE A 171 3.78 -26.50 6.53
C ILE A 171 3.18 -26.41 5.12
N PHE A 172 3.04 -27.54 4.43
CA PHE A 172 2.65 -27.62 3.02
C PHE A 172 1.60 -28.72 2.76
N PRO A 173 0.41 -28.64 3.39
CA PRO A 173 -0.62 -29.67 3.24
C PRO A 173 -1.15 -29.78 1.81
N ASP A 174 -1.15 -28.66 1.07
CA ASP A 174 -1.64 -28.57 -0.30
C ASP A 174 -0.85 -27.53 -1.11
N THR A 175 -1.04 -27.55 -2.44
CA THR A 175 -0.32 -26.69 -3.38
C THR A 175 -0.65 -25.22 -3.22
N ASP A 176 -1.88 -24.84 -2.85
CA ASP A 176 -2.29 -23.45 -2.65
C ASP A 176 -1.70 -22.88 -1.36
N THR A 177 -1.72 -23.67 -0.28
CA THR A 177 -1.07 -23.29 0.99
C THR A 177 0.44 -23.11 0.79
N ALA A 178 1.11 -24.05 0.12
CA ALA A 178 2.53 -23.91 -0.20
C ALA A 178 2.81 -22.67 -1.06
N GLY A 179 2.00 -22.45 -2.10
CA GLY A 179 2.09 -21.26 -2.95
C GLY A 179 1.95 -19.95 -2.17
N ARG A 180 1.05 -19.89 -1.17
CA ARG A 180 0.88 -18.72 -0.30
C ARG A 180 2.09 -18.47 0.59
N GLN A 181 2.69 -19.51 1.16
CA GLN A 181 3.86 -19.36 2.02
C GLN A 181 5.08 -18.89 1.22
N PHE A 182 5.35 -19.50 0.06
CA PHE A 182 6.42 -19.05 -0.84
C PHE A 182 6.20 -17.62 -1.35
N TYR A 183 4.95 -17.27 -1.71
CA TYR A 183 4.61 -15.90 -2.07
C TYR A 183 4.91 -14.92 -0.93
N ARG A 184 4.49 -15.23 0.31
CA ARG A 184 4.77 -14.39 1.49
C ARG A 184 6.27 -14.24 1.73
N LEU A 185 7.04 -15.32 1.64
CA LEU A 185 8.49 -15.29 1.80
C LEU A 185 9.15 -14.37 0.75
N GLY A 186 8.84 -14.60 -0.54
CA GLY A 186 9.39 -13.78 -1.63
C GLY A 186 8.99 -12.31 -1.50
N TYR A 187 7.73 -12.07 -1.16
CA TYR A 187 7.22 -10.74 -0.89
C TYR A 187 7.95 -10.04 0.26
N THR A 188 8.20 -10.75 1.37
CA THR A 188 8.96 -10.22 2.51
C THR A 188 10.40 -9.90 2.12
N ILE A 189 11.07 -10.77 1.36
CA ILE A 189 12.44 -10.53 0.88
C ILE A 189 12.50 -9.27 0.02
N VAL A 190 11.61 -9.15 -0.97
CA VAL A 190 11.58 -7.99 -1.87
C VAL A 190 11.25 -6.70 -1.10
N SER A 191 10.28 -6.76 -0.18
CA SER A 191 9.89 -5.61 0.64
C SER A 191 11.04 -5.18 1.57
N PHE A 192 11.72 -6.13 2.20
CA PHE A 192 12.87 -5.86 3.06
C PHE A 192 14.03 -5.25 2.26
N ALA A 193 14.37 -5.82 1.10
CA ALA A 193 15.46 -5.33 0.26
C ALA A 193 15.18 -3.89 -0.22
N THR A 194 13.98 -3.62 -0.72
CA THR A 194 13.62 -2.29 -1.26
C THR A 194 13.45 -1.24 -0.17
N LEU A 195 12.75 -1.54 0.93
CA LEU A 195 12.56 -0.61 2.04
C LEU A 195 13.85 -0.41 2.84
N GLY A 196 14.63 -1.47 3.05
CA GLY A 196 15.95 -1.39 3.71
C GLY A 196 16.95 -0.56 2.91
N SER A 197 16.93 -0.68 1.58
CA SER A 197 17.75 0.18 0.71
C SER A 197 17.29 1.64 0.77
N ALA A 198 15.97 1.90 0.77
CA ALA A 198 15.44 3.26 0.96
C ALA A 198 15.88 3.85 2.30
N LEU A 199 15.78 3.09 3.39
CA LEU A 199 16.23 3.52 4.72
C LEU A 199 17.73 3.81 4.73
N THR A 200 18.54 2.94 4.11
CA THR A 200 20.00 3.13 4.02
C THR A 200 20.33 4.42 3.26
N SER A 201 19.69 4.68 2.13
CA SER A 201 19.85 5.93 1.37
C SER A 201 19.40 7.15 2.17
N TYR A 202 18.31 7.05 2.93
CA TYR A 202 17.84 8.12 3.81
C TYR A 202 18.85 8.41 4.94
N LEU A 203 19.41 7.37 5.57
CA LEU A 203 20.45 7.51 6.58
C LEU A 203 21.75 8.09 6.00
N ALA A 204 22.14 7.73 4.78
CA ALA A 204 23.29 8.35 4.12
C ALA A 204 23.09 9.86 3.88
N LEU A 205 21.89 10.26 3.44
CA LEU A 205 21.53 11.67 3.25
C LEU A 205 21.55 12.47 4.56
N LEU A 206 21.25 11.84 5.71
CA LEU A 206 21.38 12.49 7.02
C LEU A 206 22.83 12.90 7.35
N GLY A 207 23.82 12.14 6.89
CA GLY A 207 25.24 12.46 7.09
C GLY A 207 25.76 13.57 6.18
N ASN A 208 25.16 13.73 5.00
CA ASN A 208 25.62 14.67 3.97
C ASN A 208 25.08 16.10 4.17
N VAL A 209 24.27 16.34 5.21
CA VAL A 209 23.79 17.69 5.55
C VAL A 209 24.98 18.52 6.02
N SER A 210 25.59 19.25 5.08
CA SER A 210 26.76 20.07 5.34
C SER A 210 26.40 21.19 6.34
N PRO A 211 27.15 21.36 7.44
CA PRO A 211 26.90 22.42 8.43
C PRO A 211 26.95 23.85 7.86
N LEU A 212 27.46 24.01 6.63
CA LEU A 212 27.81 25.28 6.00
C LEU A 212 26.75 25.84 5.04
N ASP A 213 25.81 25.04 4.54
CA ASP A 213 24.74 25.55 3.64
C ASP A 213 23.56 26.17 4.41
N ASP A 214 23.53 26.01 5.73
CA ASP A 214 22.59 26.70 6.60
C ASP A 214 23.20 28.02 7.11
N LEU A 215 22.97 29.09 6.34
CA LEU A 215 22.72 30.45 6.88
C LEU A 215 21.52 30.48 7.87
N TYR A 216 20.96 29.31 8.18
CA TYR A 216 20.05 28.98 9.27
C TYR A 216 20.78 28.17 10.36
N THR A 217 21.93 28.64 10.84
CA THR A 217 22.42 28.28 12.18
C THR A 217 21.45 28.82 13.24
N ILE A 218 20.24 28.26 13.28
CA ILE A 218 19.55 28.02 14.53
C ILE A 218 20.60 27.31 15.38
N SER A 219 21.11 28.02 16.39
CA SER A 219 22.16 27.52 17.26
C SER A 219 21.83 26.09 17.69
N GLN A 220 22.82 25.20 17.82
CA GLN A 220 22.56 23.85 18.35
C GLN A 220 21.75 23.87 19.67
N GLN A 221 21.87 24.94 20.46
CA GLN A 221 21.00 25.21 21.62
C GLN A 221 19.52 25.31 21.26
N GLN A 222 19.19 25.98 20.18
CA GLN A 222 17.82 26.19 19.71
C GLN A 222 17.27 24.93 19.01
N GLN A 223 18.13 24.11 18.40
CA GLN A 223 17.78 22.76 17.93
C GLN A 223 17.52 21.80 19.12
N GLN A 224 18.33 21.87 20.19
CA GLN A 224 18.08 21.15 21.45
C GLN A 224 16.81 21.67 22.18
N GLN A 225 16.51 22.96 22.11
CA GLN A 225 15.26 23.52 22.65
C GLN A 225 14.03 23.09 21.83
N LEU A 226 14.15 23.03 20.50
CA LEU A 226 13.15 22.41 19.62
C LEU A 226 12.96 20.93 19.98
N TYR A 227 14.05 20.25 20.33
CA TYR A 227 14.03 18.85 20.74
C TYR A 227 13.28 18.62 22.04
N PHE A 228 13.54 19.44 23.05
CA PHE A 228 12.83 19.39 24.34
C PHE A 228 11.34 19.71 24.23
N HIS A 229 10.92 20.43 23.18
CA HIS A 229 9.51 20.74 22.92
C HIS A 229 8.81 19.76 21.96
N HIS A 230 9.47 18.70 21.48
CA HIS A 230 8.79 17.72 20.62
C HIS A 230 7.61 17.04 21.32
N GLY A 231 7.69 16.84 22.64
CA GLY A 231 6.57 16.33 23.44
C GLY A 231 5.31 17.21 23.40
N ASP A 232 5.44 18.48 23.01
CA ASP A 232 4.30 19.41 22.84
C ASP A 232 3.96 19.64 21.36
N SER A 233 4.77 19.11 20.43
CA SER A 233 4.53 19.30 19.00
C SER A 233 3.26 18.57 18.58
N PHE A 234 2.36 19.31 17.92
CA PHE A 234 1.17 18.73 17.30
C PHE A 234 1.52 17.53 16.40
N TYR A 235 2.61 17.62 15.64
CA TYR A 235 3.05 16.54 14.75
C TYR A 235 3.48 15.28 15.52
N PHE A 236 4.17 15.42 16.65
CA PHE A 236 4.55 14.28 17.48
C PHE A 236 3.31 13.51 17.96
N TRP A 237 2.30 14.22 18.47
CA TRP A 237 1.06 13.58 18.88
C TRP A 237 0.25 13.00 17.72
N VAL A 238 0.30 13.60 16.53
CA VAL A 238 -0.29 13.01 15.32
C VAL A 238 0.42 11.69 14.96
N ALA A 239 1.75 11.63 15.01
CA ALA A 239 2.51 10.40 14.78
C ALA A 239 2.20 9.33 15.84
N ALA A 240 2.22 9.70 17.12
CA ALA A 240 1.92 8.79 18.24
C ALA A 240 0.49 8.23 18.18
N THR A 241 -0.51 9.09 17.91
CA THR A 241 -1.91 8.65 17.78
C THR A 241 -2.14 7.79 16.54
N SER A 242 -1.35 7.98 15.49
CA SER A 242 -1.36 7.11 14.30
C SER A 242 -0.88 5.69 14.63
N PHE A 243 0.18 5.55 15.42
CA PHE A 243 0.57 4.24 15.98
C PHE A 243 -0.53 3.66 16.87
N GLY A 244 -1.16 4.49 17.71
CA GLY A 244 -2.30 4.08 18.52
C GLY A 244 -3.44 3.49 17.70
N ALA A 245 -3.80 4.13 16.59
CA ALA A 245 -4.81 3.61 15.66
C ALA A 245 -4.38 2.30 15.00
N ALA A 246 -3.11 2.20 14.56
CA ALA A 246 -2.58 0.99 13.94
C ALA A 246 -2.56 -0.20 14.92
N ILE A 247 -2.07 0.00 16.15
CA ILE A 247 -2.03 -1.03 17.20
C ILE A 247 -3.46 -1.42 17.61
N ALA A 248 -4.35 -0.45 17.82
CA ALA A 248 -5.76 -0.71 18.11
C ALA A 248 -6.45 -1.54 17.01
N SER A 249 -6.03 -1.38 15.74
CA SER A 249 -6.55 -2.16 14.62
C SER A 249 -6.16 -3.64 14.67
N LEU A 250 -5.08 -4.01 15.37
CA LEU A 250 -4.69 -5.41 15.59
C LEU A 250 -5.66 -6.12 16.54
N PHE A 251 -6.24 -5.39 17.49
CA PHE A 251 -7.22 -5.92 18.45
C PHE A 251 -8.65 -5.93 17.91
N ASN A 252 -8.89 -5.29 16.77
CA ASN A 252 -10.23 -5.25 16.17
C ASN A 252 -10.39 -6.34 15.12
N ALA A 253 -11.46 -7.12 15.22
CA ALA A 253 -11.85 -8.06 14.18
C ALA A 253 -12.29 -7.25 12.94
N SER A 254 -11.40 -7.16 11.95
CA SER A 254 -11.63 -6.54 10.65
C SER A 254 -11.74 -7.64 9.58
N PRO A 255 -12.47 -7.43 8.47
CA PRO A 255 -12.41 -8.34 7.32
C PRO A 255 -11.01 -8.56 6.76
N LEU A 256 -10.13 -7.59 7.01
CA LEU A 256 -8.72 -7.62 6.66
C LEU A 256 -7.84 -8.06 7.83
N SER A 257 -8.42 -8.35 8.99
CA SER A 257 -7.70 -8.98 10.10
C SER A 257 -7.25 -10.37 9.69
N LEU A 258 -6.01 -10.68 10.06
CA LEU A 258 -5.37 -11.97 9.82
C LEU A 258 -6.04 -13.10 10.61
N MET A 259 -6.83 -12.77 11.63
CA MET A 259 -7.49 -13.75 12.49
C MET A 259 -8.77 -14.28 11.82
N PRO A 260 -8.89 -15.61 11.59
CA PRO A 260 -10.18 -16.21 11.24
C PRO A 260 -11.16 -16.05 12.40
N GLU A 261 -12.40 -15.67 12.08
CA GLU A 261 -13.48 -15.70 13.06
C GLU A 261 -14.09 -17.08 13.11
N PHE A 262 -14.41 -17.49 14.33
CA PHE A 262 -14.71 -18.84 14.71
C PHE A 262 -16.03 -18.85 15.46
N GLN A 263 -17.04 -19.48 14.88
CA GLN A 263 -18.37 -19.60 15.48
C GLN A 263 -18.41 -20.86 16.35
N LYS A 264 -18.76 -20.67 17.63
CA LYS A 264 -19.05 -21.79 18.54
C LYS A 264 -20.28 -22.51 17.99
N ALA A 265 -20.19 -23.81 17.76
CA ALA A 265 -21.35 -24.57 17.29
C ALA A 265 -22.42 -24.47 18.36
N ASP A 266 -23.61 -24.02 17.96
CA ASP A 266 -24.75 -23.91 18.85
C ASP A 266 -25.05 -25.30 19.42
N SER A 267 -24.74 -25.48 20.70
CA SER A 267 -24.90 -26.74 21.44
C SER A 267 -26.37 -27.10 21.70
N ASP A 268 -27.31 -26.29 21.23
CA ASP A 268 -28.71 -26.33 21.66
C ASP A 268 -29.63 -27.18 20.78
N ASN A 269 -29.13 -27.84 19.72
CA ASN A 269 -29.91 -28.84 18.99
C ASN A 269 -29.43 -30.25 19.30
N SER A 270 -29.71 -30.67 20.54
CA SER A 270 -29.63 -32.05 21.03
C SER A 270 -30.64 -32.94 20.30
N SER A 271 -30.42 -33.22 19.01
CA SER A 271 -30.93 -34.44 18.39
C SER A 271 -29.88 -35.53 18.61
N PRO A 272 -30.19 -36.63 19.32
CA PRO A 272 -29.25 -37.71 19.60
C PRO A 272 -28.88 -38.40 18.28
N LYS A 273 -27.77 -37.96 17.67
CA LYS A 273 -27.21 -38.58 16.47
C LYS A 273 -26.15 -39.60 16.87
N SER A 274 -26.46 -40.84 16.53
CA SER A 274 -25.60 -42.00 16.24
C SER A 274 -24.17 -42.01 16.83
N PRO A 275 -23.83 -42.99 17.70
CA PRO A 275 -22.57 -43.05 18.45
C PRO A 275 -21.30 -43.47 17.66
N GLN A 276 -21.20 -43.28 16.33
CA GLN A 276 -20.11 -43.90 15.54
C GLN A 276 -19.24 -42.98 14.66
N GLN A 277 -19.22 -41.67 14.86
CA GLN A 277 -18.19 -40.80 14.23
C GLN A 277 -17.46 -39.97 15.28
N ASN A 278 -16.67 -40.65 16.11
CA ASN A 278 -15.75 -40.06 17.08
C ASN A 278 -14.41 -39.70 16.42
N GLN A 279 -14.41 -38.75 15.49
CA GLN A 279 -13.25 -37.87 15.33
C GLN A 279 -13.67 -36.51 15.84
N GLN A 280 -13.09 -36.15 16.99
CA GLN A 280 -13.31 -34.93 17.75
C GLN A 280 -12.93 -33.70 16.90
N GLN A 281 -13.78 -33.34 15.94
CA GLN A 281 -13.76 -32.00 15.38
C GLN A 281 -14.26 -31.08 16.48
N LEU A 282 -13.35 -30.28 17.05
CA LEU A 282 -13.72 -29.21 17.95
C LEU A 282 -14.87 -28.41 17.31
N PRO A 283 -15.92 -28.04 18.06
CA PRO A 283 -17.15 -27.45 17.54
C PRO A 283 -16.98 -25.98 17.12
N ILE A 284 -15.88 -25.64 16.45
CA ILE A 284 -15.53 -24.29 16.09
C ILE A 284 -15.50 -24.20 14.57
N LYS A 285 -16.56 -23.65 13.97
CA LYS A 285 -16.66 -23.49 12.52
C LYS A 285 -16.19 -22.09 12.12
N ARG A 286 -15.22 -22.01 11.22
CA ARG A 286 -14.79 -20.72 10.65
C ARG A 286 -15.94 -20.06 9.88
N ASN A 287 -16.24 -18.79 10.19
CA ASN A 287 -17.27 -18.00 9.51
C ASN A 287 -16.69 -16.69 8.98
N ASP A 288 -16.25 -16.70 7.72
CA ASP A 288 -15.67 -15.53 7.04
C ASP A 288 -16.72 -14.46 6.66
N LEU A 289 -18.03 -14.66 6.93
CA LEU A 289 -19.03 -13.63 6.68
C LEU A 289 -19.05 -12.56 7.78
N LEU A 290 -18.70 -12.93 9.02
CA LEU A 290 -18.65 -11.97 10.14
C LEU A 290 -17.61 -10.88 9.91
N LYS A 291 -16.51 -11.26 9.26
CA LYS A 291 -15.50 -10.35 8.72
C LYS A 291 -16.11 -9.24 7.86
N LEU A 292 -17.12 -9.52 7.05
CA LEU A 292 -17.72 -8.51 6.15
C LEU A 292 -18.66 -7.54 6.86
N GLU A 293 -18.85 -7.66 8.16
CA GLU A 293 -19.64 -6.72 8.94
C GLU A 293 -18.76 -5.52 9.38
N PRO A 294 -19.14 -4.27 9.06
CA PRO A 294 -18.36 -3.11 9.49
C PRO A 294 -18.50 -2.94 11.01
N LYS A 295 -17.41 -3.22 11.74
CA LYS A 295 -17.31 -3.12 13.20
C LYS A 295 -16.02 -2.42 13.66
N GLY A 296 -16.11 -1.75 14.80
CA GLY A 296 -15.00 -1.02 15.43
C GLY A 296 -14.35 -0.01 14.49
N LEU A 297 -13.02 -0.06 14.36
CA LEU A 297 -12.25 0.86 13.53
C LEU A 297 -12.58 0.79 12.03
N THR A 298 -13.19 -0.30 11.55
CA THR A 298 -13.61 -0.39 10.13
C THR A 298 -14.78 0.52 9.79
N ARG A 299 -15.52 0.99 10.80
CA ARG A 299 -16.52 2.06 10.66
C ARG A 299 -15.89 3.44 10.42
N ILE A 300 -14.66 3.65 10.90
CA ILE A 300 -13.89 4.88 10.66
C ILE A 300 -13.30 4.85 9.25
N THR A 301 -12.58 3.78 8.90
CA THR A 301 -12.02 3.58 7.56
C THR A 301 -11.94 2.10 7.22
N ARG A 302 -12.07 1.75 5.94
CA ARG A 302 -11.87 0.37 5.44
C ARG A 302 -10.48 -0.19 5.71
N HIS A 303 -9.48 0.67 5.86
CA HIS A 303 -8.07 0.28 5.95
C HIS A 303 -7.43 0.71 7.28
N PRO A 304 -7.96 0.26 8.43
CA PRO A 304 -7.58 0.82 9.74
C PRO A 304 -6.14 0.49 10.15
N LEU A 305 -5.52 -0.53 9.53
CA LEU A 305 -4.14 -0.93 9.83
C LEU A 305 -3.10 -0.09 9.09
N ILE A 306 -3.34 0.20 7.81
CA ILE A 306 -2.34 0.80 6.92
C ILE A 306 -2.56 2.30 6.72
N LEU A 307 -3.81 2.81 6.75
CA LEU A 307 -4.03 4.25 6.59
C LEU A 307 -3.47 5.13 7.71
N PRO A 308 -3.29 4.68 8.97
CA PRO A 308 -2.57 5.47 9.96
C PRO A 308 -1.12 5.81 9.56
N VAL A 309 -0.51 5.05 8.65
CA VAL A 309 0.82 5.39 8.08
C VAL A 309 0.82 6.75 7.37
N VAL A 310 -0.34 7.21 6.88
CA VAL A 310 -0.46 8.50 6.17
C VAL A 310 -0.22 9.69 7.12
N PRO A 311 -1.03 9.90 8.17
CA PRO A 311 -0.77 10.97 9.14
C PRO A 311 0.57 10.80 9.85
N TRP A 312 1.00 9.57 10.15
CA TRP A 312 2.34 9.32 10.68
C TRP A 312 3.44 9.83 9.74
N GLY A 313 3.49 9.34 8.49
CA GLY A 313 4.54 9.72 7.55
C GLY A 313 4.55 11.22 7.23
N ILE A 314 3.37 11.86 7.16
CA ILE A 314 3.28 13.32 7.01
C ILE A 314 3.86 14.02 8.25
N ALA A 315 3.44 13.63 9.45
CA ALA A 315 3.91 14.26 10.68
C ALA A 315 5.41 14.06 10.91
N THR A 316 5.91 12.83 10.79
CA THR A 316 7.33 12.50 10.93
C THR A 316 8.17 13.23 9.89
N SER A 317 7.67 13.46 8.66
CA SER A 317 8.40 14.26 7.67
C SER A 317 8.67 15.71 8.10
N GLN A 318 7.86 16.25 9.03
CA GLN A 318 7.99 17.63 9.51
C GLN A 318 8.88 17.74 10.76
N ILE A 319 9.03 16.67 11.53
CA ILE A 319 9.77 16.67 12.81
C ILE A 319 11.07 15.89 12.76
N ALA A 320 11.27 15.03 11.76
CA ALA A 320 12.52 14.30 11.60
C ALA A 320 13.69 15.26 11.33
N PRO A 321 14.90 14.96 11.83
CA PRO A 321 16.03 15.90 11.80
C PRO A 321 16.66 16.11 10.43
N ALA A 322 16.32 15.31 9.40
CA ALA A 322 16.84 15.56 8.06
C ALA A 322 16.30 16.88 7.51
N GLY A 323 16.95 17.42 6.49
CA GLY A 323 16.39 18.50 5.69
C GLY A 323 15.00 18.14 5.14
N ASN A 324 14.23 19.16 4.74
CA ASN A 324 12.85 18.98 4.28
C ASN A 324 12.74 17.96 3.13
N THR A 325 13.68 17.96 2.17
CA THR A 325 13.58 17.11 0.97
C THR A 325 13.74 15.61 1.28
N PRO A 326 14.83 15.12 1.92
CA PRO A 326 14.93 13.69 2.27
C PRO A 326 13.78 13.18 3.13
N ASN A 327 13.32 13.98 4.09
CA ASN A 327 12.18 13.63 4.95
C ASN A 327 10.88 13.45 4.16
N ILE A 328 10.59 14.37 3.24
CA ILE A 328 9.40 14.30 2.38
C ILE A 328 9.52 13.10 1.43
N LEU A 329 10.71 12.84 0.85
CA LEU A 329 10.92 11.70 -0.04
C LEU A 329 10.71 10.36 0.69
N PHE A 330 11.27 10.20 1.88
CA PHE A 330 11.16 8.95 2.63
C PHE A 330 9.78 8.80 3.31
N PHE A 331 9.47 9.63 4.30
CA PHE A 331 8.23 9.49 5.08
C PHE A 331 6.99 9.91 4.29
N GLY A 332 7.08 10.99 3.51
CA GLY A 332 5.99 11.39 2.61
C GLY A 332 5.78 10.39 1.48
N GLY A 333 6.86 9.78 0.97
CA GLY A 333 6.78 8.66 0.03
C GLY A 333 6.06 7.44 0.59
N LEU A 334 6.35 7.05 1.84
CA LEU A 334 5.62 5.98 2.55
C LEU A 334 4.14 6.32 2.78
N ALA A 335 3.83 7.58 3.09
CA ALA A 335 2.44 8.04 3.20
C ALA A 335 1.70 7.92 1.85
N LEU A 336 2.33 8.36 0.75
CA LEU A 336 1.76 8.22 -0.59
C LEU A 336 1.57 6.74 -0.97
N TYR A 337 2.56 5.90 -0.68
CA TYR A 337 2.47 4.45 -0.85
C TYR A 337 1.26 3.87 -0.10
N ALA A 338 1.04 4.24 1.17
CA ALA A 338 -0.09 3.73 1.94
C ALA A 338 -1.43 4.09 1.28
N ILE A 339 -1.61 5.33 0.80
CA ILE A 339 -2.80 5.76 0.06
C ILE A 339 -2.98 4.91 -1.20
N CYS A 340 -1.94 4.80 -2.02
CA CYS A 340 -1.98 4.07 -3.29
C CYS A 340 -2.24 2.57 -3.09
N GLY A 341 -1.60 1.97 -2.09
CA GLY A 341 -1.75 0.57 -1.74
C GLY A 341 -3.16 0.23 -1.28
N CYS A 342 -3.73 1.04 -0.38
CA CYS A 342 -5.13 0.89 0.04
C CYS A 342 -6.11 1.02 -1.14
N TYR A 343 -5.87 1.99 -2.02
CA TYR A 343 -6.72 2.19 -3.19
C TYR A 343 -6.62 1.02 -4.17
N ALA A 344 -5.41 0.50 -4.42
CA ALA A 344 -5.21 -0.69 -5.25
C ALA A 344 -5.91 -1.93 -4.66
N GLN A 345 -5.89 -2.09 -3.34
CA GLN A 345 -6.63 -3.16 -2.65
C GLN A 345 -8.15 -3.03 -2.87
N ASP A 346 -8.69 -1.81 -2.74
CA ASP A 346 -10.12 -1.55 -3.03
C ASP A 346 -10.47 -1.90 -4.49
N LEU A 347 -9.63 -1.53 -5.46
CA LEU A 347 -9.86 -1.85 -6.87
C LEU A 347 -9.93 -3.36 -7.13
N ARG A 348 -9.08 -4.16 -6.49
CA ARG A 348 -9.11 -5.62 -6.61
C ARG A 348 -10.41 -6.22 -6.11
N VAL A 349 -10.91 -5.70 -4.99
CA VAL A 349 -12.20 -6.12 -4.45
C VAL A 349 -13.34 -5.77 -5.39
N VAL A 350 -13.33 -4.56 -5.96
CA VAL A 350 -14.33 -4.13 -6.95
C VAL A 350 -14.31 -5.01 -8.21
N ARG A 351 -13.12 -5.47 -8.63
CA ARG A 351 -12.95 -6.41 -9.76
C ARG A 351 -13.28 -7.87 -9.42
N GLN A 352 -13.66 -8.16 -8.18
CA GLN A 352 -13.98 -9.52 -7.72
C GLN A 352 -12.80 -10.49 -7.85
N GLU A 353 -11.56 -10.00 -7.85
CA GLU A 353 -10.32 -10.79 -7.94
C GLU A 353 -9.96 -11.49 -6.60
N GLY A 354 -10.90 -11.48 -5.65
CA GLY A 354 -10.73 -11.94 -4.27
C GLY A 354 -10.21 -10.84 -3.34
N SER A 355 -10.77 -10.75 -2.14
CA SER A 355 -10.23 -9.92 -1.05
C SER A 355 -9.04 -10.63 -0.39
N VAL A 356 -8.13 -9.86 0.19
CA VAL A 356 -6.94 -10.39 0.88
C VAL A 356 -7.39 -11.32 2.01
N GLY A 357 -7.07 -12.61 1.89
CA GLY A 357 -7.31 -13.60 2.95
C GLY A 357 -8.68 -14.29 2.94
N THR A 358 -9.65 -13.85 2.13
CA THR A 358 -10.95 -14.54 1.98
C THR A 358 -11.03 -15.22 0.62
N THR A 359 -10.85 -16.54 0.59
CA THR A 359 -11.18 -17.36 -0.57
C THR A 359 -12.70 -17.57 -0.57
N PHE A 360 -13.45 -16.66 -1.18
CA PHE A 360 -14.82 -16.97 -1.56
C PHE A 360 -14.75 -17.98 -2.70
N SER A 361 -14.56 -19.26 -2.35
CA SER A 361 -14.54 -20.35 -3.32
C SER A 361 -15.92 -20.47 -3.93
N THR A 362 -16.09 -19.87 -5.10
CA THR A 362 -17.30 -19.94 -5.94
C THR A 362 -17.68 -21.39 -6.29
N SER A 363 -16.78 -22.33 -6.05
CA SER A 363 -16.88 -23.75 -6.42
C SER A 363 -17.58 -24.64 -5.39
N SER A 364 -18.00 -24.12 -4.23
CA SER A 364 -18.75 -24.92 -3.25
C SER A 364 -20.23 -24.96 -3.65
N SER A 365 -20.53 -25.91 -4.53
CA SER A 365 -21.85 -26.29 -5.04
C SER A 365 -22.75 -26.95 -3.96
N SER A 366 -22.86 -26.36 -2.78
CA SER A 366 -23.90 -26.74 -1.81
C SER A 366 -25.13 -25.84 -1.98
N PRO A 367 -26.15 -26.27 -2.74
CA PRO A 367 -27.35 -25.49 -3.06
C PRO A 367 -28.35 -25.35 -1.89
N LEU A 368 -27.96 -25.66 -0.65
CA LEU A 368 -28.92 -25.66 0.47
C LEU A 368 -28.78 -24.42 1.37
N LEU A 369 -29.68 -23.46 1.11
CA LEU A 369 -30.43 -22.68 2.11
C LEU A 369 -29.80 -21.44 2.80
N THR A 370 -28.83 -20.76 2.21
CA THR A 370 -28.54 -19.36 2.61
C THR A 370 -28.60 -18.42 1.41
N ASN A 371 -29.66 -17.62 1.34
CA ASN A 371 -29.99 -16.72 0.22
C ASN A 371 -29.03 -15.53 0.05
N THR A 372 -27.98 -15.41 0.84
CA THR A 372 -27.01 -14.30 0.76
C THR A 372 -25.75 -14.73 0.04
N SER A 373 -25.58 -14.27 -1.20
CA SER A 373 -24.32 -14.48 -1.92
C SER A 373 -23.19 -13.74 -1.20
N PRO A 374 -21.99 -14.34 -1.01
CA PRO A 374 -20.86 -13.66 -0.37
C PRO A 374 -20.50 -12.32 -1.04
N LEU A 375 -20.72 -12.26 -2.35
CA LEU A 375 -20.52 -11.07 -3.17
C LEU A 375 -21.45 -9.92 -2.76
N SER A 376 -22.71 -10.20 -2.43
CA SER A 376 -23.65 -9.19 -1.91
C SER A 376 -23.22 -8.65 -0.54
N SER A 377 -22.65 -9.50 0.31
CA SER A 377 -22.13 -9.10 1.63
C SER A 377 -20.92 -8.19 1.48
N LEU A 378 -20.00 -8.50 0.57
CA LEU A 378 -18.82 -7.68 0.28
C LEU A 378 -19.21 -6.32 -0.30
N GLN A 379 -20.17 -6.29 -1.23
CA GLN A 379 -20.72 -5.03 -1.75
C GLN A 379 -21.36 -4.21 -0.63
N THR A 380 -22.12 -4.85 0.25
CA THR A 380 -22.73 -4.19 1.42
C THR A 380 -21.67 -3.59 2.33
N PHE A 381 -20.57 -4.31 2.58
CA PHE A 381 -19.43 -3.79 3.34
C PHE A 381 -18.87 -2.51 2.70
N PHE A 382 -18.56 -2.55 1.40
CA PHE A 382 -18.02 -1.38 0.68
C PHE A 382 -18.99 -0.20 0.64
N GLN A 383 -20.30 -0.49 0.54
CA GLN A 383 -21.34 0.53 0.61
C GLN A 383 -21.47 1.14 1.99
N LYS A 384 -21.21 0.38 3.07
CA LYS A 384 -21.31 0.88 4.46
C LYS A 384 -20.04 1.57 4.96
N THR A 385 -18.91 1.37 4.32
CA THR A 385 -17.59 1.85 4.79
C THR A 385 -16.97 2.86 3.82
N SER A 386 -15.95 3.58 4.28
CA SER A 386 -15.26 4.60 3.49
C SER A 386 -13.77 4.35 3.45
N PHE A 387 -13.14 4.72 2.33
CA PHE A 387 -11.69 4.82 2.23
C PHE A 387 -11.16 5.96 3.12
N VAL A 388 -11.74 7.15 2.99
CA VAL A 388 -11.37 8.33 3.78
C VAL A 388 -11.87 8.14 5.23
N PRO A 389 -11.01 8.34 6.24
CA PRO A 389 -11.40 8.30 7.65
C PRO A 389 -12.64 9.17 7.93
N PHE A 390 -13.61 8.60 8.65
CA PHE A 390 -14.92 9.19 8.94
C PHE A 390 -15.79 9.56 7.73
N GLY A 391 -15.35 9.30 6.49
CA GLY A 391 -16.13 9.63 5.30
C GLY A 391 -17.51 8.95 5.30
N ALA A 392 -17.63 7.73 5.82
CA ALA A 392 -18.92 7.03 5.93
C ALA A 392 -19.85 7.67 6.97
N VAL A 393 -19.29 8.29 8.02
CA VAL A 393 -20.06 9.03 9.03
C VAL A 393 -20.56 10.35 8.44
N LEU A 394 -19.68 11.07 7.73
CA LEU A 394 -20.05 12.31 7.03
C LEU A 394 -21.12 12.07 5.96
N ASP A 395 -21.10 10.91 5.30
CA ASP A 395 -22.12 10.49 4.34
C ASP A 395 -23.44 9.99 5.00
N GLY A 396 -23.50 9.88 6.33
CA GLY A 396 -24.66 9.34 7.06
C GLY A 396 -24.84 7.81 6.93
N ARG A 397 -23.82 7.09 6.44
CA ARG A 397 -23.83 5.63 6.27
C ARG A 397 -23.45 4.87 7.55
N GLN A 398 -22.85 5.57 8.51
CA GLN A 398 -22.40 5.08 9.81
C GLN A 398 -22.74 6.09 10.90
N SER A 399 -23.00 5.61 12.12
CA SER A 399 -23.22 6.45 13.30
C SER A 399 -21.93 6.67 14.08
N LEU A 400 -21.69 7.90 14.55
CA LEU A 400 -20.57 8.21 15.44
C LEU A 400 -20.72 7.51 16.80
N THR A 401 -21.96 7.33 17.27
CA THR A 401 -22.26 6.64 18.53
C THR A 401 -21.82 5.19 18.48
N ASP A 402 -22.03 4.50 17.35
CA ASP A 402 -21.60 3.11 17.17
C ASP A 402 -20.07 3.02 17.19
N ILE A 403 -19.38 3.97 16.55
CA ILE A 403 -17.92 4.05 16.57
C ILE A 403 -17.41 4.20 18.00
N ILE A 404 -17.94 5.17 18.76
CA ILE A 404 -17.50 5.40 20.15
C ILE A 404 -17.73 4.17 21.02
N ARG A 405 -18.81 3.41 20.78
CA ARG A 405 -19.11 2.19 21.55
C ARG A 405 -18.21 1.00 21.18
N GLU A 406 -17.79 0.90 19.91
CA GLU A 406 -17.08 -0.27 19.38
C GLU A 406 -15.56 -0.09 19.27
N VAL A 407 -15.05 1.15 19.33
CA VAL A 407 -13.61 1.40 19.29
C VAL A 407 -12.93 0.71 20.49
N PRO A 408 -11.84 -0.05 20.28
CA PRO A 408 -11.08 -0.66 21.36
C PRO A 408 -10.25 0.41 22.08
N TRP A 409 -10.90 1.26 22.89
CA TRP A 409 -10.30 2.42 23.55
C TRP A 409 -9.06 2.08 24.37
N LEU A 410 -9.06 0.95 25.08
CA LEU A 410 -7.89 0.50 25.83
C LEU A 410 -6.71 0.19 24.91
N GLY A 411 -6.96 -0.52 23.81
CA GLY A 411 -5.94 -0.80 22.79
C GLY A 411 -5.42 0.46 22.11
N PHE A 412 -6.30 1.44 21.87
CA PHE A 412 -5.94 2.75 21.33
C PHE A 412 -5.07 3.56 22.29
N ILE A 413 -5.49 3.70 23.55
CA ILE A 413 -4.72 4.43 24.59
C ILE A 413 -3.35 3.77 24.79
N PHE A 414 -3.32 2.45 24.97
CA PHE A 414 -2.07 1.70 25.10
C PHE A 414 -1.19 1.89 23.85
N GLY A 415 -1.78 1.78 22.67
CA GLY A 415 -1.08 2.00 21.41
C GLY A 415 -0.54 3.41 21.26
N CYS A 416 -1.23 4.46 21.75
CA CYS A 416 -0.72 5.83 21.74
C CYS A 416 0.50 5.98 22.65
N ILE A 417 0.50 5.35 23.83
CA ILE A 417 1.65 5.37 24.76
C ILE A 417 2.86 4.68 24.13
N VAL A 418 2.66 3.46 23.59
CA VAL A 418 3.70 2.73 22.87
C VAL A 418 4.16 3.53 21.65
N GLY A 419 3.24 4.11 20.91
CA GLY A 419 3.50 4.95 19.74
C GLY A 419 4.35 6.18 20.05
N ALA A 420 4.04 6.89 21.14
CA ALA A 420 4.84 8.02 21.59
C ALA A 420 6.27 7.58 21.95
N TYR A 421 6.42 6.46 22.66
CA TYR A 421 7.74 5.90 22.97
C TYR A 421 8.53 5.51 21.71
N LEU A 422 7.88 4.86 20.73
CA LEU A 422 8.51 4.47 19.47
C LEU A 422 8.91 5.67 18.63
N GLU A 423 8.06 6.69 18.52
CA GLU A 423 8.35 7.91 17.77
C GLU A 423 9.50 8.69 18.43
N ASP A 424 9.48 8.84 19.76
CA ASP A 424 10.60 9.48 20.49
C ASP A 424 11.91 8.72 20.28
N THR A 425 11.88 7.38 20.39
CA THR A 425 13.06 6.54 20.14
C THR A 425 13.58 6.70 18.71
N LEU A 426 12.68 6.74 17.71
CA LEU A 426 13.03 6.93 16.31
C LEU A 426 13.71 8.30 16.09
N LEU A 427 13.10 9.38 16.57
CA LEU A 427 13.67 10.72 16.43
C LEU A 427 15.02 10.84 17.15
N ASN A 428 15.14 10.23 18.33
CA ASN A 428 16.38 10.18 19.10
C ASN A 428 17.47 9.46 18.32
N TYR A 429 17.14 8.30 17.75
CA TYR A 429 18.07 7.53 16.92
C TYR A 429 18.53 8.34 15.71
N LEU A 430 17.61 8.95 14.96
CA LEU A 430 17.96 9.74 13.76
C LEU A 430 18.83 10.95 14.11
N SER A 431 18.55 11.62 15.23
CA SER A 431 19.30 12.76 15.72
C SER A 431 20.73 12.37 16.13
N VAL A 432 20.88 11.32 16.94
CA VAL A 432 22.19 10.79 17.37
C VAL A 432 22.98 10.33 16.15
N TYR A 433 22.35 9.63 15.21
CA TYR A 433 23.00 9.16 13.99
C TYR A 433 23.52 10.31 13.12
N ALA A 434 22.71 11.35 12.89
CA ALA A 434 23.13 12.54 12.16
C ALA A 434 24.31 13.27 12.86
N SER A 435 24.25 13.40 14.19
CA SER A 435 25.33 14.02 14.97
C SER A 435 26.65 13.23 14.90
N THR A 436 26.58 11.90 14.87
CA THR A 436 27.76 11.04 14.80
C THR A 436 28.44 11.18 13.44
N LEU A 437 27.69 11.17 12.34
CA LEU A 437 28.23 11.31 10.99
C LEU A 437 28.82 12.69 10.70
N SER A 438 28.27 13.75 11.27
CA SER A 438 28.84 15.10 11.12
C SER A 438 30.14 15.31 11.88
N SER A 439 30.44 14.45 12.87
CA SER A 439 31.67 14.51 13.66
C SER A 439 32.83 13.70 13.09
N SER A 440 32.55 12.75 12.18
CA SER A 440 33.52 11.92 11.47
C SER A 440 33.94 12.55 10.16
#